data_AF-A0A2D0C6V2-F1
#
_entry.id   AF-A0A2D0C6V2-F1
#
_cell.length_a   1.000
_cell.length_b   1.000
_cell.length_c   1.000
_cell.angle_alpha   90.00
_cell.angle_beta   90.00
_cell.angle_gamma   90.00
#
_symmetry.space_group_name_H-M   'P 1'
#
loop_
_entity.id
_entity.type
_entity.pdbx_description
1 polymer ?
#
loop_
_entity_poly.entity_id
_entity_poly.type
_entity_poly.pdbx_seq_one_letter_code
_entity_poly.pdbx_strand_id
1 'polypeptide(L)'
;MTIKSTIVPLENGHLRIHEIWSERLLYVYEGGFSVPMENTNRCIAGQCATARSIIGTSRIKNIIGYKKAGIIRPEPNTSLYFPVTLLPYLTGVAESGKQVFISVISGVLPDQVFEELTVEIIGRNIEIGQLGQRINVKLEEKYNDGQ
;
A
#
# COMPACT_ATOMS: atom_id res chain seq x y z
N MET A 1 -8.90 8.62 18.23
CA MET A 1 -8.45 8.25 16.88
C MET A 1 -8.29 6.76 16.87
N THR A 2 -8.87 6.10 15.88
CA THR A 2 -8.69 4.66 15.71
C THR A 2 -8.43 4.30 14.27
N ILE A 3 -7.56 3.32 14.10
CA ILE A 3 -7.16 2.80 12.80
C ILE A 3 -7.35 1.29 12.87
N LYS A 4 -8.29 0.78 12.08
CA LYS A 4 -8.38 -0.64 11.78
C LYS A 4 -7.67 -0.91 10.47
N SER A 5 -6.78 -1.90 10.46
CA SER A 5 -6.07 -2.31 9.26
C SER A 5 -6.40 -3.76 8.94
N THR A 6 -6.73 -4.03 7.68
CA THR A 6 -6.90 -5.38 7.15
C THR A 6 -5.85 -5.60 6.08
N ILE A 7 -5.12 -6.71 6.18
CA ILE A 7 -4.15 -7.16 5.19
C ILE A 7 -4.72 -8.40 4.54
N VAL A 8 -4.85 -8.35 3.22
CA VAL A 8 -5.27 -9.48 2.40
C VAL A 8 -4.03 -9.99 1.66
N PRO A 9 -3.51 -11.18 2.01
CA PRO A 9 -2.41 -11.80 1.28
C PRO A 9 -2.81 -12.07 -0.17
N LEU A 10 -1.88 -11.83 -1.09
CA LEU A 10 -2.03 -11.99 -2.53
C LEU A 10 -0.75 -12.62 -3.10
N GLU A 11 -0.83 -13.13 -4.32
CA GLU A 11 0.38 -13.48 -5.07
C GLU A 11 1.22 -12.21 -5.31
N ASN A 12 2.52 -12.34 -5.08
CA ASN A 12 3.51 -11.25 -5.13
C ASN A 12 3.30 -10.09 -4.14
N GLY A 13 2.46 -10.22 -3.11
CA GLY A 13 2.33 -9.19 -2.09
C GLY A 13 1.04 -9.22 -1.29
N HIS A 14 0.46 -8.05 -1.06
CA HIS A 14 -0.78 -7.92 -0.30
C HIS A 14 -1.53 -6.63 -0.64
N LEU A 15 -2.85 -6.70 -0.47
CA LEU A 15 -3.69 -5.52 -0.42
C LEU A 15 -3.84 -5.09 1.05
N ARG A 16 -3.69 -3.80 1.33
CA ARG A 16 -3.89 -3.24 2.67
C ARG A 16 -5.02 -2.21 2.65
N ILE A 17 -5.95 -2.39 3.58
CA ILE A 17 -7.12 -1.54 3.80
C ILE A 17 -6.97 -0.91 5.17
N HIS A 18 -7.02 0.42 5.23
CA HIS A 18 -7.09 1.15 6.48
C HIS A 18 -8.46 1.84 6.59
N GLU A 19 -9.18 1.53 7.66
CA GLU A 19 -10.35 2.29 8.11
C GLU A 19 -9.88 3.21 9.24
N ILE A 20 -9.82 4.51 8.96
CA ILE A 20 -9.33 5.52 9.90
C ILE A 20 -10.52 6.33 10.37
N TRP A 21 -10.69 6.43 11.69
CA TRP A 21 -11.57 7.40 12.32
C TRP A 21 -10.75 8.37 13.18
N SER A 22 -10.97 9.66 12.97
CA SER A 22 -10.26 10.72 13.68
C SER A 22 -11.13 11.96 13.82
N GLU A 23 -11.05 12.68 14.93
CA GLU A 23 -11.68 14.00 15.11
C GLU A 23 -10.77 15.15 14.61
N ARG A 24 -9.58 14.82 14.14
CA ARG A 24 -8.57 15.76 13.65
C ARG A 24 -8.03 15.31 12.30
N LEU A 25 -7.51 16.28 11.54
CA LEU A 25 -6.76 16.02 10.32
C LEU A 25 -5.49 15.21 10.62
N LEU A 26 -5.22 14.18 9.82
CA LEU A 26 -4.03 13.34 9.87
C LEU A 26 -3.36 13.29 8.50
N TYR A 27 -2.03 13.36 8.48
CA TYR A 27 -1.25 13.02 7.32
C TYR A 27 -0.97 11.52 7.32
N VAL A 28 -1.33 10.85 6.24
CA VAL A 28 -1.17 9.40 6.10
C VAL A 28 -0.01 9.11 5.17
N TYR A 29 0.83 8.17 5.57
CA TYR A 29 1.92 7.62 4.76
C TYR A 29 1.81 6.10 4.75
N GLU A 30 2.01 5.52 3.58
CA GLU A 30 2.01 4.07 3.38
C GLU A 30 3.26 3.67 2.62
N GLY A 31 3.92 2.60 3.07
CA GLY A 31 5.22 2.17 2.59
C GLY A 31 5.15 0.85 1.82
N GLY A 32 5.88 0.80 0.70
CA GLY A 32 6.16 -0.43 -0.02
C GLY A 32 7.31 -1.22 0.60
N PHE A 33 7.92 -2.09 -0.21
CA PHE A 33 9.14 -2.80 0.18
C PHE A 33 10.38 -1.96 -0.12
N SER A 34 11.36 -2.06 0.76
CA SER A 34 12.68 -1.44 0.57
C SER A 34 13.47 -2.19 -0.51
N VAL A 35 14.19 -1.46 -1.36
CA VAL A 35 15.15 -2.02 -2.33
C VAL A 35 16.48 -1.29 -2.23
N PRO A 36 17.63 -1.93 -2.53
CA PRO A 36 18.92 -1.26 -2.52
C PRO A 36 18.89 -0.05 -3.47
N MET A 37 19.54 1.05 -3.10
CA MET A 37 19.56 2.26 -3.94
C MET A 37 20.43 2.08 -5.19
N GLU A 38 21.51 1.32 -5.07
CA GLU A 38 22.48 1.12 -6.14
C GLU A 38 21.82 0.49 -7.37
N ASN A 39 22.04 1.11 -8.54
CA ASN A 39 21.52 0.65 -9.83
C ASN A 39 20.00 0.42 -9.87
N THR A 40 19.24 1.15 -9.04
CA THR A 40 17.78 1.03 -8.99
C THR A 40 17.08 2.04 -9.89
N ASN A 41 16.30 1.52 -10.83
CA ASN A 41 15.41 2.29 -11.68
C ASN A 41 14.16 2.70 -10.91
N ARG A 42 13.80 3.99 -11.00
CA ARG A 42 12.66 4.60 -10.30
C ARG A 42 11.62 5.04 -11.32
N CYS A 43 10.37 4.64 -11.12
CA CYS A 43 9.26 5.05 -11.97
C CYS A 43 8.05 5.44 -11.10
N ILE A 44 7.48 6.62 -11.37
CA ILE A 44 6.21 7.05 -10.78
C ILE A 44 5.27 7.32 -11.93
N ALA A 45 4.19 6.55 -12.01
CA ALA A 45 3.17 6.67 -13.05
C ALA A 45 1.81 6.85 -12.38
N GLY A 46 1.33 8.10 -12.36
CA GLY A 46 0.11 8.49 -11.67
C GLY A 46 0.14 8.06 -10.19
N GLN A 47 -0.76 7.15 -9.83
CA GLN A 47 -0.99 6.67 -8.47
C GLN A 47 -0.18 5.41 -8.12
N CYS A 48 0.90 5.15 -8.85
CA CYS A 48 1.78 3.99 -8.68
C CYS A 48 3.25 4.41 -8.63
N ALA A 49 4.00 3.87 -7.67
CA ALA A 49 5.44 4.04 -7.55
C ALA A 49 6.13 2.67 -7.62
N THR A 50 7.17 2.57 -8.45
CA THR A 50 7.93 1.35 -8.70
C THR A 50 9.42 1.62 -8.57
N ALA A 51 10.11 0.77 -7.80
CA ALA A 51 11.56 0.77 -7.69
C ALA A 51 12.09 -0.62 -8.11
N ARG A 52 12.82 -0.68 -9.22
CA ARG A 52 13.38 -1.90 -9.80
C ARG A 52 14.88 -1.94 -9.59
N SER A 53 15.33 -2.93 -8.82
CA SER A 53 16.73 -3.16 -8.46
C SER A 53 17.24 -4.49 -9.01
N ILE A 54 18.51 -4.80 -8.77
CA ILE A 54 19.11 -6.09 -9.15
C ILE A 54 18.50 -7.29 -8.41
N ILE A 55 17.92 -7.08 -7.22
CA ILE A 55 17.34 -8.16 -6.40
C ILE A 55 15.83 -8.33 -6.61
N GLY A 56 15.21 -7.48 -7.43
CA GLY A 56 13.78 -7.51 -7.67
C GLY A 56 13.16 -6.12 -7.79
N THR A 57 11.83 -6.12 -7.94
CA THR A 57 11.04 -4.90 -8.12
C THR A 57 10.06 -4.73 -6.96
N SER A 58 10.12 -3.60 -6.27
CA SER A 58 9.07 -3.18 -5.34
C SER A 58 8.11 -2.22 -6.02
N ARG A 59 6.82 -2.38 -5.75
CA ARG A 59 5.75 -1.54 -6.28
C ARG A 59 4.71 -1.27 -5.21
N ILE A 60 4.24 -0.03 -5.15
CA ILE A 60 3.06 0.35 -4.38
C ILE A 60 2.09 1.12 -5.27
N LYS A 61 0.82 0.72 -5.23
CA LYS A 61 -0.26 1.33 -6.03
C LYS A 61 -1.40 1.74 -5.11
N ASN A 62 -1.83 2.99 -5.24
CA ASN A 62 -3.04 3.47 -4.58
C ASN A 62 -4.28 2.97 -5.34
N ILE A 63 -5.22 2.40 -4.59
CA ILE A 63 -6.56 2.05 -5.07
C ILE A 63 -7.54 3.17 -4.71
N ILE A 64 -7.54 3.62 -3.44
CA ILE A 64 -8.36 4.76 -2.99
C ILE A 64 -7.74 5.48 -1.78
N GLY A 65 -8.08 6.75 -1.61
CA GLY A 65 -7.81 7.55 -0.41
C GLY A 65 -6.47 8.30 -0.45
N TYR A 66 -5.42 7.70 -1.03
CA TYR A 66 -4.14 8.39 -1.15
C TYR A 66 -4.15 9.45 -2.27
N LYS A 67 -3.35 10.50 -2.09
CA LYS A 67 -3.26 11.64 -3.00
C LYS A 67 -2.02 11.59 -3.91
N LYS A 68 -0.92 10.98 -3.46
CA LYS A 68 0.34 10.98 -4.20
C LYS A 68 1.11 9.68 -4.00
N ALA A 69 1.72 9.19 -5.08
CA ALA A 69 2.75 8.17 -5.04
C ALA A 69 4.15 8.81 -5.14
N GLY A 70 5.14 8.20 -4.50
CA GLY A 70 6.51 8.68 -4.49
C GLY A 70 7.54 7.60 -4.20
N ILE A 71 8.81 7.95 -4.32
CA ILE A 71 9.93 7.09 -3.91
C ILE A 71 10.86 7.96 -3.09
N ILE A 72 11.04 7.62 -1.82
CA ILE A 72 11.95 8.32 -0.91
C ILE A 72 13.25 7.53 -0.77
N ARG A 73 14.35 8.24 -0.51
CA ARG A 73 15.56 7.69 0.07
C ARG A 73 15.50 8.04 1.56
N PRO A 74 15.16 7.08 2.44
CA PRO A 74 15.25 7.31 3.87
C PRO A 74 16.69 7.63 4.31
N GLU A 75 16.84 8.13 5.54
CA GLU A 75 18.15 8.21 6.18
C GLU A 75 18.85 6.85 6.19
N PRO A 76 20.19 6.81 6.14
CA PRO A 76 20.93 5.55 6.20
C PRO A 76 20.52 4.69 7.40
N ASN A 77 20.54 3.36 7.22
CA ASN A 77 20.23 2.36 8.25
C ASN A 77 18.79 2.36 8.80
N THR A 78 17.83 3.01 8.14
CA THR A 78 16.40 2.83 8.50
C THR A 78 15.81 1.52 7.98
N SER A 79 16.56 0.77 7.16
CA SER A 79 16.22 -0.59 6.74
C SER A 79 17.21 -1.56 7.36
N LEU A 80 16.70 -2.63 7.97
CA LEU A 80 17.52 -3.74 8.48
C LEU A 80 18.21 -4.53 7.37
N TYR A 81 17.69 -4.45 6.13
CA TYR A 81 18.17 -5.23 5.00
C TYR A 81 19.21 -4.50 4.16
N PHE A 82 19.09 -3.18 4.04
CA PHE A 82 19.96 -2.37 3.17
C PHE A 82 20.38 -1.09 3.88
N PRO A 83 21.69 -0.84 4.07
CA PRO A 83 22.20 0.39 4.69
C PRO A 83 21.76 1.66 3.96
N VAL A 84 21.60 1.57 2.63
CA VAL A 84 21.07 2.64 1.77
C VAL A 84 19.97 2.08 0.88
N THR A 85 18.74 2.52 1.11
CA THR A 85 17.53 1.98 0.47
C THR A 85 16.75 3.06 -0.28
N LEU A 86 15.97 2.62 -1.26
CA LEU A 86 14.83 3.35 -1.79
C LEU A 86 13.55 2.69 -1.29
N LEU A 87 12.55 3.51 -0.98
CA LEU A 87 11.25 3.08 -0.49
C LEU A 87 10.15 3.74 -1.33
N PRO A 88 9.42 2.97 -2.15
CA PRO A 88 8.16 3.42 -2.73
C PRO A 88 7.16 3.72 -1.62
N TYR A 89 6.39 4.80 -1.75
CA TYR A 89 5.39 5.17 -0.77
C TYR A 89 4.16 5.82 -1.41
N LEU A 90 3.07 5.86 -0.65
CA LEU A 90 1.90 6.67 -0.90
C LEU A 90 1.70 7.67 0.24
N THR A 91 1.12 8.82 -0.07
CA THR A 91 0.72 9.79 0.95
C THR A 91 -0.68 10.33 0.68
N GLY A 92 -1.40 10.64 1.75
CA GLY A 92 -2.76 11.16 1.72
C GLY A 92 -3.07 12.00 2.96
N VAL A 93 -4.32 12.41 3.06
CA VAL A 93 -4.84 13.17 4.21
C VAL A 93 -6.14 12.52 4.65
N ALA A 94 -6.22 12.15 5.92
CA ALA A 94 -7.48 11.82 6.57
C ALA A 94 -7.99 13.07 7.28
N GLU A 95 -9.04 13.68 6.76
CA GLU A 95 -9.86 14.71 7.40
C GLU A 95 -10.54 14.17 8.68
N SER A 96 -11.21 15.06 9.41
CA SER A 96 -12.07 14.65 10.52
C SER A 96 -13.23 13.78 10.02
N GLY A 97 -13.48 12.65 10.67
CA GLY A 97 -14.48 11.66 10.33
C GLY A 97 -13.89 10.27 10.04
N LYS A 98 -14.67 9.43 9.37
CA LYS A 98 -14.26 8.09 8.92
C LYS A 98 -13.80 8.15 7.47
N GLN A 99 -12.61 7.63 7.19
CA GLN A 99 -12.07 7.50 5.84
C GLN A 99 -11.40 6.15 5.61
N VAL A 100 -11.37 5.75 4.33
CA VAL A 100 -10.80 4.48 3.91
C VAL A 100 -9.65 4.72 2.95
N PHE A 101 -8.54 4.04 3.19
CA PHE A 101 -7.36 4.05 2.34
C PHE A 101 -7.05 2.63 1.91
N ILE A 102 -6.91 2.39 0.60
CA ILE A 102 -6.63 1.06 0.06
C ILE A 102 -5.42 1.16 -0.85
N SER A 103 -4.47 0.27 -0.63
CA SER A 103 -3.26 0.16 -1.45
C SER A 103 -2.93 -1.29 -1.74
N VAL A 104 -2.27 -1.51 -2.88
CA VAL A 104 -1.61 -2.77 -3.18
C VAL A 104 -0.12 -2.56 -3.01
N ILE A 105 0.49 -3.39 -2.17
CA ILE A 105 1.93 -3.45 -1.96
C ILE A 105 2.40 -4.76 -2.58
N SER A 106 3.33 -4.68 -3.51
CA SER A 106 3.79 -5.85 -4.26
C SER A 106 5.30 -5.83 -4.47
N GLY A 107 5.86 -7.02 -4.57
CA GLY A 107 7.27 -7.28 -4.75
C GLY A 107 7.47 -8.55 -5.55
N VAL A 108 8.36 -8.52 -6.53
CA VAL A 108 8.74 -9.69 -7.33
C VAL A 108 10.24 -9.81 -7.44
N LEU A 109 10.74 -11.03 -7.54
CA LEU A 109 12.13 -11.31 -7.89
C LEU A 109 12.43 -10.92 -9.36
N PRO A 110 13.71 -10.82 -9.78
CA PRO A 110 14.07 -10.35 -11.11
C PRO A 110 13.48 -11.18 -12.28
N ASP A 111 13.26 -12.47 -12.05
CA ASP A 111 12.72 -13.45 -13.01
C ASP A 111 11.19 -13.62 -12.92
N GLN A 112 10.55 -12.90 -11.99
CA GLN A 112 9.11 -12.98 -11.77
C GLN A 112 8.38 -11.78 -12.39
N VAL A 113 7.15 -12.02 -12.81
CA VAL A 113 6.20 -11.00 -13.25
C VAL A 113 5.15 -10.78 -12.17
N PHE A 114 4.53 -9.60 -12.19
CA PHE A 114 3.45 -9.31 -11.25
C PHE A 114 2.16 -9.95 -11.76
N GLU A 115 1.47 -10.67 -10.89
CA GLU A 115 0.14 -11.18 -11.17
C GLU A 115 -0.90 -10.06 -11.18
N GLU A 116 -1.74 -10.07 -12.21
CA GLU A 116 -2.85 -9.11 -12.35
C GLU A 116 -3.89 -9.35 -11.25
N LEU A 117 -4.40 -8.25 -10.69
CA LEU A 117 -5.43 -8.29 -9.67
C LEU A 117 -6.56 -7.31 -10.00
N THR A 118 -7.77 -7.66 -9.59
CA THR A 118 -8.94 -6.77 -9.64
C THR A 118 -9.33 -6.36 -8.24
N VAL A 119 -9.72 -5.09 -8.06
CA VAL A 119 -10.28 -4.58 -6.81
C VAL A 119 -11.52 -3.78 -7.16
N GLU A 120 -12.67 -4.23 -6.69
CA GLU A 120 -13.94 -3.56 -6.87
C GLU A 120 -14.52 -3.17 -5.51
N ILE A 121 -14.99 -1.92 -5.41
CA ILE A 121 -15.56 -1.38 -4.17
C ILE A 121 -17.05 -1.19 -4.40
N ILE A 122 -17.86 -2.03 -3.77
CA ILE A 122 -19.32 -2.07 -3.91
C ILE A 122 -19.93 -1.72 -2.56
N GLY A 123 -20.24 -0.44 -2.36
CA GLY A 123 -20.70 0.08 -1.07
C GLY A 123 -19.64 -0.11 0.00
N ARG A 124 -19.86 -1.07 0.91
CA ARG A 124 -18.91 -1.43 1.99
C ARG A 124 -18.17 -2.74 1.75
N ASN A 125 -18.43 -3.41 0.63
CA ASN A 125 -17.75 -4.64 0.28
C ASN A 125 -16.60 -4.31 -0.68
N ILE A 126 -15.45 -4.91 -0.42
CA ILE A 126 -14.28 -4.87 -1.29
C ILE A 126 -14.11 -6.27 -1.84
N GLU A 127 -14.31 -6.41 -3.14
CA GLU A 127 -14.11 -7.66 -3.87
C GLU A 127 -12.74 -7.65 -4.53
N ILE A 128 -11.97 -8.69 -4.27
CA ILE A 128 -10.58 -8.81 -4.72
C ILE A 128 -10.48 -10.09 -5.54
N GLY A 129 -10.01 -9.98 -6.78
CA GLY A 129 -9.77 -11.12 -7.66
C GLY A 129 -8.30 -11.26 -8.00
N GLN A 130 -7.75 -12.47 -7.91
CA GLN A 130 -6.40 -12.78 -8.38
C GLN A 130 -6.29 -14.28 -8.67
N LEU A 131 -5.65 -14.66 -9.79
CA LEU A 131 -5.44 -16.06 -10.16
C LEU A 131 -6.70 -16.95 -10.09
N GLY A 132 -7.86 -16.40 -10.46
CA GLY A 132 -9.16 -17.10 -10.39
C GLY A 132 -9.75 -17.23 -8.99
N GLN A 133 -9.05 -16.81 -7.94
CA GLN A 133 -9.58 -16.72 -6.58
C GLN A 133 -10.32 -15.39 -6.36
N ARG A 134 -11.31 -15.42 -5.47
CA ARG A 134 -12.06 -14.23 -5.04
C ARG A 134 -12.08 -14.12 -3.53
N ILE A 135 -11.75 -12.95 -3.02
CA ILE A 135 -11.75 -12.61 -1.61
C ILE A 135 -12.69 -11.43 -1.41
N ASN A 136 -13.55 -11.50 -0.39
CA ASN A 136 -14.44 -10.41 -0.02
C ASN A 136 -14.07 -9.88 1.36
N VAL A 137 -13.87 -8.55 1.46
CA VAL A 137 -13.64 -7.87 2.73
C VAL A 137 -14.76 -6.85 2.95
N LYS A 138 -15.39 -6.91 4.12
CA LYS A 138 -16.45 -5.98 4.51
C LYS A 138 -15.92 -4.90 5.45
N LEU A 139 -16.12 -3.64 5.08
CA LEU A 139 -15.79 -2.47 5.89
C LEU A 139 -16.78 -2.32 7.06
N GLU A 140 -16.31 -1.81 8.19
CA GLU A 140 -17.13 -1.61 9.39
C GLU A 140 -18.18 -0.51 9.21
N GLU A 141 -19.30 -0.60 9.93
CA GLU A 141 -20.36 0.41 9.88
C GLU A 141 -20.01 1.65 10.70
N LYS A 142 -19.49 1.44 11.92
CA LYS A 142 -19.08 2.48 12.85
C LYS A 142 -17.88 1.99 13.63
N TYR A 143 -17.11 2.94 14.12
CA TYR A 143 -16.20 2.65 15.21
C TYR A 143 -17.03 2.46 16.48
N ASN A 144 -16.96 1.27 17.09
CA ASN A 144 -17.61 1.02 18.37
C ASN A 144 -16.72 1.57 19.48
N ASP A 145 -17.12 2.67 20.13
CA ASP A 145 -16.52 3.18 21.38
C ASP A 145 -16.87 2.25 22.56
N GLY A 146 -16.47 0.98 22.49
CA GLY A 146 -16.91 -0.03 23.45
C GLY A 146 -15.99 -1.23 23.56
N GLN A 147 -14.78 -0.99 24.07
CA GLN A 147 -14.14 -1.78 25.14
C GLN A 147 -13.10 -0.92 25.86
#